data_AF-A0A8J3X897-F1
#
_entry.id   AF-A0A8J3X897-F1
#
_cell.length_a   1.000
_cell.length_b   1.000
_cell.length_c   1.000
_cell.angle_alpha   90.00
_cell.angle_beta   90.00
_cell.angle_gamma   90.00
#
_symmetry.space_group_name_H-M   'P 1'
#
loop_
_entity.id
_entity.type
_entity.pdbx_description
1 polymer ?
#
loop_
_entity_poly.entity_id
_entity_poly.type
_entity_poly.pdbx_seq_one_letter_code
_entity_poly.pdbx_strand_id
1 'polypeptide(L)'
;MRVLLSAYGSRGDVGQMAGLAVRLREPGAQVRMCAPPDKEFAELPAGAGLPLVPVGPPMGPMVRPSSTADAPRRMSEPAAQFDPVAAAAEGCDALADRSQ
;
A
#
# COMPACT_ATOMS: atom_id res chain seq x y z
N MET A 1 14.65 -4.23 13.61
CA MET A 1 13.19 -3.98 13.68
C MET A 1 12.57 -4.33 12.34
N ARG A 2 11.49 -5.11 12.33
CA ARG A 2 10.73 -5.54 11.14
C ARG A 2 9.46 -4.72 11.06
N VAL A 3 9.28 -3.95 9.99
CA VAL A 3 8.15 -3.03 9.83
C VAL A 3 7.37 -3.38 8.58
N LEU A 4 6.05 -3.50 8.71
CA LEU A 4 5.14 -3.51 7.57
C LEU A 4 4.55 -2.10 7.40
N LEU A 5 4.66 -1.59 6.19
CA LEU A 5 3.95 -0.39 5.75
C LEU A 5 2.82 -0.82 4.81
N SER A 6 1.61 -0.32 5.00
CA SER A 6 0.47 -0.62 4.14
C SER A 6 -0.15 0.67 3.63
N ALA A 7 -0.52 0.71 2.36
CA ALA A 7 -1.29 1.80 1.77
C ALA A 7 -2.22 1.30 0.68
N TYR A 8 -3.53 1.45 0.89
CA TYR A 8 -4.55 1.20 -0.10
C TYR A 8 -5.36 2.48 -0.30
N GLY A 9 -4.97 3.24 -1.33
CA GLY A 9 -5.45 4.60 -1.52
C GLY A 9 -4.78 5.26 -2.71
N SER A 10 -4.54 6.57 -2.60
CA SER A 10 -3.97 7.35 -3.68
C SER A 10 -2.48 7.06 -3.91
N ARG A 11 -1.97 7.42 -5.09
CA ARG A 11 -0.53 7.45 -5.38
C ARG A 11 0.26 8.27 -4.35
N GLY A 12 -0.33 9.33 -3.80
CA GLY A 12 0.29 10.14 -2.76
C GLY A 12 0.52 9.35 -1.48
N ASP A 13 -0.44 8.49 -1.11
CA ASP A 13 -0.37 7.66 0.10
C ASP A 13 0.73 6.60 -0.04
N VAL A 14 0.77 5.92 -1.20
CA VAL A 14 1.83 4.97 -1.55
C VAL A 14 3.20 5.65 -1.55
N GLY A 15 3.31 6.83 -2.17
CA GLY A 15 4.56 7.59 -2.22
C GLY A 15 5.05 8.05 -0.84
N GLN A 16 4.14 8.48 0.04
CA GLN A 16 4.47 8.84 1.43
C GLN A 16 5.02 7.65 2.21
N MET A 17 4.39 6.47 2.11
CA MET A 17 4.87 5.26 2.78
C MET A 17 6.22 4.79 2.22
N ALA A 18 6.45 4.89 0.90
CA ALA A 18 7.76 4.61 0.31
C ALA A 18 8.85 5.55 0.84
N GLY A 19 8.57 6.85 1.00
CA GLY A 19 9.49 7.82 1.60
C GLY A 19 9.80 7.51 3.07
N LEU A 20 8.78 7.14 3.85
CA LEU A 20 8.96 6.70 5.25
C LEU A 20 9.83 5.44 5.34
N ALA A 21 9.62 4.46 4.45
CA ALA A 21 10.41 3.24 4.42
C ALA A 21 11.91 3.51 4.19
N VAL A 22 12.27 4.45 3.33
CA VAL A 22 13.67 4.86 3.12
C VAL A 22 14.28 5.34 4.44
N ARG A 23 13.58 6.20 5.18
CA ARG A 23 14.07 6.74 6.46
C ARG A 23 14.15 5.68 7.55
N LEU A 24 13.20 4.75 7.61
CA LEU A 24 13.22 3.64 8.58
C LEU A 24 14.36 2.65 8.34
N ARG A 25 14.80 2.51 7.09
CA ARG A 25 15.93 1.63 6.74
C ARG A 25 17.29 2.20 7.15
N GLU A 26 17.44 3.52 7.29
CA GLU A 26 18.69 4.17 7.74
C GLU A 26 19.22 3.60 9.07
N PRO A 27 18.41 3.45 10.13
CA PRO A 27 18.83 2.80 11.37
C PRO A 27 18.84 1.26 11.30
N GLY A 28 18.65 0.65 10.12
CA GLY A 28 18.70 -0.80 9.92
C GLY A 28 17.37 -1.54 10.09
N ALA A 29 16.22 -0.86 9.99
CA ALA A 29 14.94 -1.57 9.96
C ALA A 29 14.77 -2.37 8.65
N GLN A 30 14.19 -3.56 8.76
CA GLN A 30 13.74 -4.38 7.65
C GLN A 30 12.32 -3.96 7.31
N VAL A 31 12.12 -3.34 6.14
CA VAL A 31 10.83 -2.78 5.75
C VAL A 31 10.29 -3.53 4.54
N ARG A 32 9.02 -3.92 4.62
CA ARG A 32 8.22 -4.42 3.49
C ARG A 32 6.97 -3.56 3.35
N MET A 33 6.44 -3.49 2.13
CA MET A 33 5.30 -2.63 1.83
C MET A 33 4.14 -3.43 1.22
N CYS A 34 2.92 -3.11 1.60
CA CYS A 34 1.68 -3.56 0.98
C CYS A 34 1.03 -2.42 0.20
N ALA A 35 0.58 -2.70 -1.02
CA ALA A 35 -0.20 -1.76 -1.86
C ALA A 35 -0.99 -2.53 -2.92
N PRO A 36 -1.98 -1.90 -3.58
CA PRO A 36 -2.66 -2.51 -4.72
C PRO A 36 -1.68 -2.94 -5.81
N PRO A 37 -2.01 -3.98 -6.60
CA PRO A 37 -1.12 -4.55 -7.63
C PRO A 37 -0.92 -3.64 -8.86
N ASP A 38 -1.45 -2.41 -8.87
CA ASP A 38 -1.28 -1.48 -9.99
C ASP A 38 0.20 -1.14 -10.23
N LYS A 39 0.59 -1.08 -11.50
CA LYS A 39 1.97 -0.84 -11.92
C LYS A 39 2.54 0.46 -11.33
N GLU A 40 1.75 1.53 -11.29
CA GLU A 40 2.20 2.81 -10.74
C GLU A 40 2.53 2.74 -9.23
N PHE A 41 1.87 1.85 -8.49
CA PHE A 41 2.15 1.64 -7.08
C PHE A 41 3.30 0.67 -6.84
N ALA A 42 3.57 -0.25 -7.77
CA ALA A 42 4.73 -1.13 -7.71
C ALA A 42 6.04 -0.42 -8.07
N GLU A 43 6.01 0.54 -9.00
CA GLU A 43 7.20 1.28 -9.43
C GLU A 43 7.78 2.17 -8.32
N LEU A 44 6.93 2.76 -7.46
CA LEU A 44 7.38 3.67 -6.39
C LEU A 44 8.26 2.97 -5.33
N PRO A 45 7.84 1.85 -4.69
CA PRO A 45 8.66 1.08 -3.77
C PRO A 45 9.87 0.45 -4.47
N ALA A 46 9.71 -0.03 -5.72
CA ALA A 46 10.81 -0.61 -6.48
C ALA A 46 11.94 0.39 -6.72
N GLY A 47 11.62 1.65 -7.05
CA GLY A 47 12.60 2.73 -7.18
C GLY A 47 13.38 3.01 -5.89
N ALA A 48 12.80 2.69 -4.73
CA ALA A 48 13.44 2.78 -3.41
C ALA A 48 14.07 1.46 -2.94
N GLY A 49 14.09 0.41 -3.79
CA GLY A 49 14.59 -0.91 -3.46
C GLY A 49 13.82 -1.59 -2.33
N LEU A 50 12.51 -1.37 -2.25
CA LEU A 50 11.61 -1.92 -1.23
C LEU A 50 10.80 -3.09 -1.80
N PRO A 51 10.72 -4.23 -1.09
CA PRO A 51 9.87 -5.33 -1.50
C PRO A 51 8.39 -4.94 -1.34
N LEU A 52 7.61 -5.11 -2.41
CA LEU A 52 6.16 -4.93 -2.41
C LEU A 52 5.45 -6.29 -2.29
N VAL A 53 4.47 -6.36 -1.41
CA VAL A 53 3.48 -7.43 -1.27
C VAL A 53 2.15 -6.90 -1.83
N PRO A 54 1.68 -7.36 -2.99
CA PRO A 54 0.42 -6.89 -3.55
C PRO A 54 -0.77 -7.29 -2.67
N VAL A 55 -1.72 -6.38 -2.46
CA VAL A 55 -2.92 -6.63 -1.64
C VAL A 55 -4.18 -6.09 -2.31
N GLY A 56 -5.30 -6.80 -2.15
CA GLY A 56 -6.59 -6.41 -2.74
C GLY A 56 -6.61 -6.36 -4.28
N PRO A 57 -7.75 -5.94 -4.86
CA PRO A 57 -7.85 -5.73 -6.29
C PRO A 57 -7.06 -4.49 -6.76
N PRO A 58 -6.72 -4.39 -8.07
CA PRO A 58 -6.20 -3.16 -8.63
C PRO A 58 -7.19 -2.01 -8.46
N MET A 59 -6.69 -0.83 -8.08
CA MET A 59 -7.52 0.38 -7.96
C MET A 59 -7.85 0.98 -9.33
N GLY A 60 -7.06 0.65 -10.35
CA GLY A 60 -7.14 1.26 -11.67
C GLY A 60 -6.74 2.74 -11.65
N PRO A 61 -6.86 3.45 -12.77
CA PRO A 61 -6.58 4.87 -12.78
C PRO A 61 -7.60 5.56 -11.86
N MET A 62 -7.11 6.27 -10.85
CA MET A 62 -7.92 7.02 -9.89
C MET A 62 -8.49 8.29 -10.53
N VAL A 63 -9.08 8.16 -11.72
CA VAL A 63 -9.83 9.19 -12.45
C VAL A 63 -11.08 9.48 -11.65
N ARG A 64 -11.50 10.73 -11.52
CA ARG A 64 -12.82 11.05 -10.92
C ARG A 64 -13.90 10.17 -11.55
N PRO A 65 -14.88 9.66 -10.77
CA PRO A 65 -16.01 8.96 -11.35
C PRO A 65 -16.61 9.85 -12.44
N SER A 66 -16.71 9.35 -13.66
CA SER A 66 -17.39 10.05 -14.74
C SER A 66 -18.89 10.19 -14.47
N SER A 67 -19.43 9.43 -13.51
CA SER A 67 -20.81 9.52 -13.06
C SER A 67 -20.97 9.20 -11.56
N THR A 68 -22.09 9.62 -10.97
CA THR A 68 -22.49 9.26 -9.60
C THR A 68 -22.81 7.78 -9.41
N ALA A 69 -23.08 7.04 -10.49
CA ALA A 69 -23.35 5.61 -10.47
C ALA A 69 -22.08 4.74 -10.29
N ASP A 70 -20.90 5.29 -10.58
CA ASP A 70 -19.61 4.61 -10.41
C ASP A 70 -19.03 4.77 -8.99
N ALA A 71 -19.60 5.68 -8.18
CA ALA A 71 -19.14 5.98 -6.83
C ALA A 71 -19.32 4.82 -5.81
N PRO A 72 -20.42 4.04 -5.80
CA PRO A 72 -20.62 2.95 -4.85
C PRO A 72 -19.65 1.78 -5.04
N ARG A 73 -19.28 1.48 -6.30
CA ARG A 73 -18.31 0.42 -6.62
C ARG A 73 -16.93 0.70 -6.01
N ARG A 74 -16.50 1.96 -6.04
CA ARG A 74 -15.23 2.39 -5.41
C ARG A 74 -15.26 2.39 -3.89
N MET A 75 -16.43 2.50 -3.27
CA MET A 75 -16.57 2.50 -1.81
C MET A 75 -16.68 1.10 -1.19
N SER A 76 -16.85 0.04 -1.99
CA SER A 76 -17.18 -1.31 -1.49
C SER A 76 -16.02 -2.32 -1.57
N GLU A 77 -14.90 -1.97 -2.19
CA GLU A 77 -13.75 -2.86 -2.39
C GLU A 77 -12.57 -2.79 -1.38
N PRO A 78 -12.58 -1.99 -0.27
CA PRO A 78 -11.36 -1.84 0.55
C PRO A 78 -11.11 -2.99 1.54
N ALA A 79 -12.03 -3.95 1.76
CA ALA A 79 -11.81 -5.00 2.77
C ALA A 79 -10.85 -6.12 2.31
N ALA A 80 -10.75 -6.36 1.00
CA ALA A 80 -9.96 -7.47 0.43
C ALA A 80 -8.45 -7.35 0.69
N GLN A 81 -7.97 -6.19 1.15
CA GLN A 81 -6.58 -5.98 1.54
C GLN A 81 -6.24 -6.57 2.91
N PHE A 82 -7.21 -6.68 3.83
CA PHE A 82 -6.88 -6.86 5.25
C PHE A 82 -6.30 -8.24 5.56
N ASP A 83 -6.83 -9.32 4.99
CA ASP A 83 -6.27 -10.66 5.19
C ASP A 83 -4.84 -10.76 4.63
N PRO A 84 -4.54 -10.31 3.38
CA PRO A 84 -3.17 -10.22 2.90
C PRO A 84 -2.24 -9.35 3.75
N VAL A 85 -2.72 -8.18 4.22
CA VAL A 85 -1.93 -7.29 5.10
C VAL A 85 -1.64 -7.97 6.44
N ALA A 86 -2.62 -8.66 7.02
CA ALA A 86 -2.45 -9.40 8.27
C ALA A 86 -1.43 -10.54 8.12
N ALA A 87 -1.52 -11.34 7.06
CA ALA A 87 -0.52 -12.36 6.75
C ALA A 87 0.87 -11.74 6.52
N ALA A 88 0.93 -10.61 5.81
CA ALA A 88 2.15 -9.84 5.63
C ALA A 88 2.59 -9.11 6.90
N ALA A 89 1.83 -9.08 7.99
CA ALA A 89 2.24 -8.49 9.26
C ALA A 89 2.84 -9.54 10.20
N GLU A 90 2.69 -10.83 9.90
CA GLU A 90 3.24 -11.90 10.72
C GLU A 90 4.76 -11.74 10.91
N GLY A 91 5.18 -11.69 12.17
CA GLY A 91 6.56 -11.43 12.54
C GLY A 91 7.04 -9.99 12.31
N CYS A 92 6.17 -9.01 12.07
CA CYS A 92 6.56 -7.60 12.18
C CYS A 92 6.52 -7.14 13.63
N ASP A 93 7.42 -6.22 13.98
CA ASP A 93 7.45 -5.55 15.27
C ASP A 93 6.51 -4.32 15.25
N ALA A 94 6.18 -3.80 14.06
CA ALA A 94 5.23 -2.70 13.87
C ALA A 94 4.52 -2.77 12.51
N LEU A 95 3.29 -2.26 12.47
CA LEU A 95 2.50 -2.02 11.27
C LEU A 95 2.04 -0.55 11.27
N ALA A 96 2.27 0.15 10.17
CA ALA A 96 1.64 1.44 9.89
C ALA A 96 0.80 1.31 8.62
N ASP A 97 -0.50 1.56 8.74
CA ASP A 97 -1.45 1.45 7.64
C ASP A 97 -2.03 2.82 7.30
N ARG A 98 -1.94 3.19 6.02
CA ARG A 98 -2.55 4.38 5.44
C ARG A 98 -3.52 3.96 4.35
N SER A 99 -4.62 3.37 4.77
CA SER A 99 -5.73 2.97 3.90
C SER A 99 -6.97 3.85 4.17
N GLN A 100 -7.76 4.14 3.13
CA GLN A 100 -9.03 4.90 3.24
C GLN A 100 -10.24 3.99 3.23
#